data_AF-A0A840UZH2-F1
#
_entry.id   AF-A0A840UZH2-F1
#
_cell.length_a   1.000
_cell.length_b   1.000
_cell.length_c   1.000
_cell.angle_alpha   90.00
_cell.angle_beta   90.00
_cell.angle_gamma   90.00
#
_symmetry.space_group_name_H-M   'P 1'
#
loop_
_entity.id
_entity.type
_entity.pdbx_description
1 polymer ?
#
loop_
_entity_poly.entity_id
_entity_poly.type
_entity_poly.pdbx_seq_one_letter_code
_entity_poly.pdbx_strand_id
1 'polypeptide(L)'
;MKKTILHFALMIAVSPFLLQCATQNEVQNLQYQLRIMNKKLEDMKVNTVSDLQKRQADSSGQMSQLEQEIMTLKSQLDETQQLNSQLKEKNTQLENTFSNYTQQESAKRDEAIRRMEEEQKAKEAKLAELSEKLKVQQESVQAMQEARVQEAERRAREAKLAAEKAKARTQAAGSALATGGAGVVKIGAAQQKKILSSSTLPETTAVAPKPTLTASVAPPTPPAAVQTEVQQRIAPEPPPQQPVAPPPPPSPAPAAVKTGGSLAEAKNLYDSGKYQQAYALYEQVVRDNGTGNDAIDARYMMGECLFQQKEFDQAILQYQKIIAQQAKHPKAASAMLRQAMAFEKLSDNETAKIIYQKILSSYGSSPEAAQAQEKLNKM
;
A
#
# COMPACT_ATOMS: atom_id res chain seq x y z
N MET A 1 -34.28 100.24 103.49
CA MET A 1 -34.52 100.20 102.02
C MET A 1 -33.29 100.51 101.17
N LYS A 2 -32.32 101.36 101.59
CA LYS A 2 -31.12 101.66 100.78
C LYS A 2 -30.12 100.49 100.60
N LYS A 3 -29.99 99.60 101.59
CA LYS A 3 -29.08 98.42 101.49
C LYS A 3 -29.59 97.35 100.53
N THR A 4 -30.90 97.10 100.49
CA THR A 4 -31.51 96.12 99.57
C THR A 4 -31.46 96.56 98.10
N ILE A 5 -31.58 97.86 97.84
CA ILE A 5 -31.44 98.43 96.48
C ILE A 5 -29.98 98.35 96.01
N LEU A 6 -29.02 98.58 96.91
CA LEU A 6 -27.59 98.45 96.59
C LEU A 6 -27.21 97.00 96.25
N HIS A 7 -27.76 96.01 96.97
CA HIS A 7 -27.55 94.60 96.64
C HIS A 7 -28.22 94.19 95.34
N PHE A 8 -29.41 94.72 95.02
CA PHE A 8 -30.06 94.47 93.72
C PHE A 8 -29.29 95.11 92.56
N ALA A 9 -28.78 96.33 92.72
CA ALA A 9 -27.94 97.01 91.73
C ALA A 9 -26.61 96.27 91.51
N LEU A 10 -26.01 95.74 92.58
CA LEU A 10 -24.80 94.91 92.49
C LEU A 10 -25.07 93.58 91.76
N MET A 11 -26.21 92.93 92.02
CA MET A 11 -26.57 91.66 91.34
C MET A 11 -26.92 91.87 89.86
N ILE A 12 -27.56 92.99 89.50
CA ILE A 12 -27.85 93.35 88.11
C ILE A 12 -26.58 93.79 87.35
N ALA A 13 -25.62 94.42 88.02
CA ALA A 13 -24.34 94.78 87.41
C ALA A 13 -23.40 93.57 87.20
N VAL A 14 -23.56 92.50 88.00
CA VAL A 14 -22.74 91.29 87.92
C VAL A 14 -23.37 90.22 87.01
N SER A 15 -24.67 90.32 86.68
CA SER A 15 -25.36 89.35 85.83
C SER A 15 -24.85 89.26 84.37
N PRO A 16 -24.42 90.34 83.68
CA PRO A 16 -23.86 90.22 82.32
C PRO A 16 -22.49 89.54 82.34
N PHE A 17 -21.72 89.70 83.42
CA PHE A 17 -20.37 89.16 83.56
C PHE A 17 -20.32 87.65 83.81
N LEU A 18 -21.42 87.05 84.28
CA LEU A 18 -21.53 85.62 84.52
C LEU A 18 -22.08 84.83 83.32
N LEU A 19 -22.79 85.46 82.38
CA LEU A 19 -23.29 84.80 81.16
C LEU A 19 -22.31 84.83 79.98
N GLN A 20 -21.28 85.67 80.01
CA GLN A 20 -20.36 85.87 78.88
C GLN A 20 -19.14 84.94 78.86
N CYS A 21 -18.80 84.28 79.96
CA CYS A 21 -17.58 83.45 80.03
C CYS A 21 -17.81 81.96 79.71
N ALA A 22 -19.04 81.43 79.89
CA ALA A 22 -19.34 80.02 79.60
C ALA A 22 -19.80 79.79 78.14
N THR A 23 -20.61 80.70 77.60
CA THR A 23 -21.24 80.58 76.28
C THR A 23 -20.25 80.79 75.13
N GLN A 24 -19.23 81.63 75.31
CA GLN A 24 -18.24 81.90 74.27
C GLN A 24 -17.33 80.69 74.02
N ASN A 25 -16.98 79.95 75.07
CA ASN A 25 -16.19 78.73 74.97
C ASN A 25 -16.98 77.58 74.32
N GLU A 26 -18.27 77.45 74.64
CA GLU A 26 -19.17 76.48 74.00
C GLU A 26 -19.41 76.80 72.51
N VAL A 27 -19.62 78.06 72.16
CA VAL A 27 -19.77 78.49 70.76
C VAL A 27 -18.46 78.29 69.98
N GLN A 28 -17.30 78.56 70.57
CA GLN A 28 -16.00 78.26 69.96
C GLN A 28 -15.79 76.75 69.76
N ASN A 29 -16.17 75.93 70.75
CA ASN A 29 -16.10 74.48 70.65
C ASN A 29 -17.04 73.94 69.56
N LEU A 30 -18.27 74.46 69.46
CA LEU A 30 -19.21 74.13 68.39
C LEU A 30 -18.70 74.55 67.01
N GLN A 31 -18.15 75.76 66.87
CA GLN A 31 -17.53 76.22 65.61
C GLN A 31 -16.32 75.35 65.22
N TYR A 32 -15.53 74.91 66.21
CA TYR A 32 -14.41 74.00 66.01
C TYR A 32 -14.88 72.61 65.56
N GLN A 33 -15.89 72.04 66.22
CA GLN A 33 -16.50 70.77 65.82
C GLN A 33 -17.11 70.85 64.42
N LEU A 34 -17.80 71.94 64.09
CA LEU A 34 -18.40 72.15 62.77
C LEU A 34 -17.33 72.28 61.68
N ARG A 35 -16.18 72.90 61.99
CA ARG A 35 -15.02 72.90 61.09
C ARG A 35 -14.40 71.51 60.92
N ILE A 36 -14.28 70.73 61.98
CA ILE A 36 -13.81 69.33 61.88
C ILE A 36 -14.78 68.49 61.07
N MET A 37 -16.09 68.65 61.28
CA MET A 37 -17.10 67.88 60.58
C MET A 37 -17.13 68.26 59.10
N ASN A 38 -17.05 69.55 58.77
CA ASN A 38 -16.93 70.00 57.38
C ASN A 38 -15.63 69.51 56.74
N LYS A 39 -14.51 69.51 57.47
CA LYS A 39 -13.25 68.94 56.98
C LYS A 39 -13.38 67.44 56.72
N LYS A 40 -13.96 66.68 57.65
CA LYS A 40 -14.22 65.25 57.46
C LYS A 40 -15.18 65.00 56.31
N LEU A 41 -16.21 65.84 56.13
CA LEU A 41 -17.18 65.71 55.06
C LEU A 41 -16.53 66.00 53.70
N GLU A 42 -15.64 66.98 53.62
CA GLU A 42 -14.87 67.26 52.40
C GLU A 42 -13.81 66.18 52.15
N ASP A 43 -13.09 65.71 53.18
CA ASP A 43 -12.15 64.59 53.06
C ASP A 43 -12.86 63.29 52.64
N MET A 44 -14.05 63.03 53.18
CA MET A 44 -14.85 61.86 52.81
C MET A 44 -15.36 62.02 51.38
N LYS A 45 -15.88 63.19 51.00
CA LYS A 45 -16.32 63.47 49.63
C LYS A 45 -15.17 63.33 48.63
N VAL A 46 -14.02 63.94 48.88
CA VAL A 46 -12.85 63.87 47.99
C VAL A 46 -12.33 62.44 47.91
N ASN A 47 -12.14 61.75 49.03
CA ASN A 47 -11.55 60.42 48.97
C ASN A 47 -12.55 59.36 48.48
N THR A 48 -13.75 59.27 49.07
CA THR A 48 -14.70 58.21 48.71
C THR A 48 -15.45 58.45 47.41
N VAL A 49 -15.83 59.70 47.06
CA VAL A 49 -16.52 59.96 45.78
C VAL A 49 -15.54 59.87 44.62
N SER A 50 -14.30 60.36 44.78
CA SER A 50 -13.30 60.19 43.72
C SER A 50 -12.87 58.74 43.56
N ASP A 51 -12.73 57.96 44.65
CA ASP A 51 -12.48 56.52 44.54
C ASP A 51 -13.67 55.77 43.90
N LEU A 52 -14.90 56.12 44.24
CA LEU A 52 -16.10 55.56 43.61
C LEU A 52 -16.18 55.92 42.12
N GLN A 53 -15.94 57.18 41.75
CA GLN A 53 -15.90 57.61 40.36
C GLN A 53 -14.81 56.89 39.58
N LYS A 54 -13.63 56.72 40.18
CA LYS A 54 -12.52 56.00 39.56
C LYS A 54 -12.87 54.53 39.33
N ARG A 55 -13.40 53.84 40.34
CA ARG A 55 -13.87 52.45 40.20
C ARG A 55 -15.02 52.32 39.20
N GLN A 56 -15.91 53.30 39.13
CA GLN A 56 -16.99 53.32 38.16
C GLN A 56 -16.48 53.51 36.73
N ALA A 57 -15.49 54.38 36.52
CA ALA A 57 -14.82 54.56 35.24
C ALA A 57 -14.04 53.30 34.82
N ASP A 58 -13.28 52.71 35.75
CA ASP A 58 -12.53 51.47 35.51
C ASP A 58 -13.47 50.30 35.16
N SER A 59 -14.59 50.16 35.88
CA SER A 59 -15.62 49.15 35.61
C SER A 59 -16.30 49.36 34.25
N SER A 60 -16.59 50.61 33.89
CA SER A 60 -17.12 50.94 32.56
C SER A 60 -16.13 50.57 31.45
N GLY A 61 -14.83 50.82 31.66
CA GLY A 61 -13.78 50.43 30.72
C GLY A 61 -13.67 48.91 30.56
N GLN A 62 -13.71 48.18 31.68
CA GLN A 62 -13.73 46.71 31.67
C GLN A 62 -14.96 46.14 30.97
N MET A 63 -16.14 46.75 31.16
CA MET A 63 -17.37 46.33 30.49
C MET A 63 -17.27 46.51 28.97
N SER A 64 -16.73 47.64 28.51
CA SER A 64 -16.48 47.87 27.08
C SER A 64 -15.46 46.88 26.50
N GLN A 65 -14.40 46.56 27.25
CA GLN A 65 -13.42 45.56 26.84
C GLN A 65 -14.07 44.16 26.74
N LEU A 66 -14.88 43.77 27.72
CA LEU A 66 -15.58 42.49 27.72
C LEU A 66 -16.55 42.39 26.54
N GLU A 67 -17.25 43.47 26.21
CA GLU A 67 -18.16 43.53 25.06
C GLU A 67 -17.40 43.33 23.73
N GLN A 68 -16.21 43.92 23.60
CA GLN A 68 -15.33 43.73 22.45
C GLN A 68 -14.79 42.30 22.34
N GLU A 69 -14.40 41.69 23.46
CA GLU A 69 -13.95 40.29 23.51
C GLU A 69 -15.10 39.33 23.15
N ILE A 70 -16.33 39.57 23.63
CA ILE A 70 -17.52 38.79 23.26
C ILE A 70 -17.81 38.88 21.77
N MET A 71 -17.72 40.07 21.17
CA MET A 71 -17.90 40.25 19.73
C MET A 71 -16.83 39.51 18.91
N THR A 72 -15.59 39.53 19.38
CA THR A 72 -14.49 38.80 18.74
C THR A 72 -14.70 37.29 18.82
N LEU A 73 -15.07 36.77 20.01
CA LEU A 73 -15.38 35.37 20.21
C LEU A 73 -16.57 34.90 19.36
N LYS A 74 -17.61 35.74 19.24
CA LYS A 74 -18.76 35.46 18.37
C LYS A 74 -18.33 35.34 16.91
N SER A 75 -17.51 36.27 16.41
CA SER A 75 -16.97 36.20 15.06
C SER A 75 -16.17 34.92 14.81
N GLN A 76 -15.33 34.51 15.77
CA GLN A 76 -14.57 33.27 15.69
C GLN A 76 -15.47 32.02 15.72
N LEU A 77 -16.55 32.06 16.50
CA LEU A 77 -17.54 30.98 16.55
C LEU A 77 -18.28 30.84 15.22
N ASP A 78 -18.69 31.96 14.61
CA ASP A 78 -19.35 31.99 13.31
C ASP A 78 -18.41 31.45 12.21
N GLU A 79 -17.14 31.85 12.23
CA GLU A 79 -16.11 31.33 11.31
C GLU A 79 -15.89 29.81 11.50
N THR A 80 -15.84 29.36 12.75
CA THR A 80 -15.70 27.93 13.08
C THR A 80 -16.92 27.13 12.61
N GLN A 81 -18.13 27.68 12.74
CA GLN A 81 -19.36 27.05 12.27
C GLN A 81 -19.37 26.94 10.74
N GLN A 82 -18.90 27.98 10.04
CA GLN A 82 -18.77 27.96 8.59
C GLN A 82 -17.74 26.92 8.13
N LEU A 83 -16.57 26.87 8.79
CA LEU A 83 -15.53 25.89 8.49
C LEU A 83 -16.04 24.45 8.70
N ASN A 84 -16.77 24.19 9.79
CA ASN A 84 -17.38 22.89 10.04
C ASN A 84 -18.42 22.51 8.98
N SER A 85 -19.21 23.48 8.52
CA SER A 85 -20.19 23.25 7.44
C SER A 85 -19.50 22.89 6.13
N GLN A 86 -18.41 23.60 5.77
CA GLN A 86 -17.59 23.28 4.60
C GLN A 86 -16.92 21.91 4.71
N LEU A 87 -16.38 21.58 5.89
CA LEU A 87 -15.76 20.28 6.14
C LEU A 87 -16.76 19.14 5.98
N LYS A 88 -17.99 19.33 6.48
CA LYS A 88 -19.07 18.37 6.33
C LYS A 88 -19.42 18.16 4.85
N GLU A 89 -19.55 19.25 4.08
CA GLU A 89 -19.82 19.17 2.65
C GLU A 89 -18.69 18.45 1.89
N LYS A 90 -17.43 18.77 2.20
CA LYS A 90 -16.26 18.10 1.61
C LYS A 90 -16.22 16.61 1.92
N ASN A 91 -16.56 16.23 3.16
CA ASN A 91 -16.66 14.82 3.54
C ASN A 91 -17.76 14.10 2.75
N THR A 92 -18.94 14.71 2.61
CA THR A 92 -20.02 14.14 1.79
C THR A 92 -19.62 14.01 0.31
N GLN A 93 -18.93 15.02 -0.25
CA GLN A 93 -18.42 14.94 -1.62
C GLN A 93 -17.39 13.80 -1.78
N LEU A 94 -16.49 13.65 -0.81
CA LEU A 94 -15.48 12.59 -0.81
C LEU A 94 -16.12 11.20 -0.73
N GLU A 95 -17.11 11.03 0.15
CA GLU A 95 -17.86 9.79 0.33
C GLU A 95 -18.59 9.38 -0.96
N ASN A 96 -19.28 10.34 -1.60
CA ASN A 96 -19.93 10.10 -2.89
C ASN A 96 -18.92 9.74 -3.99
N THR A 97 -17.77 10.41 -4.03
CA THR A 97 -16.72 10.12 -5.01
C THR A 97 -16.14 8.72 -4.80
N PHE A 98 -15.89 8.34 -3.55
CA PHE A 98 -15.38 7.02 -3.20
C PHE A 98 -16.38 5.91 -3.51
N SER A 99 -17.66 6.13 -3.20
CA SER A 99 -18.75 5.20 -3.54
C SER A 99 -18.86 4.99 -5.05
N ASN A 100 -18.88 6.08 -5.82
CA ASN A 100 -18.91 6.02 -7.29
C ASN A 100 -17.70 5.31 -7.89
N TYR A 101 -16.49 5.61 -7.38
CA TYR A 101 -15.28 4.93 -7.82
C TYR A 101 -15.33 3.43 -7.53
N THR A 102 -15.77 3.06 -6.33
CA THR A 102 -15.89 1.64 -5.92
C THR A 102 -16.88 0.90 -6.81
N GLN A 103 -18.04 1.49 -7.09
CA GLN A 103 -19.05 0.90 -7.97
C GLN A 103 -18.57 0.80 -9.44
N GLN A 104 -17.79 1.78 -9.90
CA GLN A 104 -17.21 1.74 -11.23
C GLN A 104 -16.17 0.62 -11.36
N GLU A 105 -15.30 0.48 -10.37
CA GLU A 105 -14.28 -0.59 -10.37
C GLU A 105 -14.90 -1.97 -10.19
N SER A 106 -15.96 -2.13 -9.40
CA SER A 106 -16.69 -3.39 -9.33
C SER A 106 -17.33 -3.74 -10.67
N ALA A 107 -17.99 -2.78 -11.32
CA ALA A 107 -18.61 -2.99 -12.64
C ALA A 107 -17.56 -3.37 -13.71
N LYS A 108 -16.37 -2.75 -13.72
CA LYS A 108 -15.28 -3.12 -14.62
C LYS A 108 -14.76 -4.52 -14.35
N ARG A 109 -14.64 -4.92 -13.08
CA ARG A 109 -14.23 -6.29 -12.70
C ARG A 109 -15.26 -7.30 -13.17
N ASP A 110 -16.54 -7.03 -12.97
CA ASP A 110 -17.62 -7.92 -13.42
C ASP A 110 -17.65 -8.05 -14.95
N GLU A 111 -17.43 -6.95 -15.68
CA GLU A 111 -17.31 -6.97 -17.14
C GLU A 111 -16.07 -7.77 -17.60
N ALA A 112 -14.94 -7.61 -16.92
CA ALA A 112 -13.72 -8.38 -17.21
C ALA A 112 -13.92 -9.88 -16.96
N ILE A 113 -14.57 -10.25 -15.86
CA ILE A 113 -14.89 -11.65 -15.54
C ILE A 113 -15.79 -12.24 -16.63
N ARG A 114 -16.86 -11.53 -17.03
CA ARG A 114 -17.74 -11.98 -18.12
C ARG A 114 -16.99 -12.20 -19.43
N ARG A 115 -16.10 -11.28 -19.80
CA ARG A 115 -15.27 -11.46 -21.02
C ARG A 115 -14.38 -12.68 -20.94
N MET A 116 -13.77 -12.93 -19.78
CA MET A 116 -12.93 -14.12 -19.57
C MET A 116 -13.76 -15.41 -19.63
N GLU A 117 -14.95 -15.43 -19.04
CA GLU A 117 -15.88 -16.57 -19.10
C GLU A 117 -16.34 -16.86 -20.54
N GLU A 118 -16.68 -15.82 -21.31
CA GLU A 118 -17.04 -15.96 -22.72
C GLU A 118 -15.86 -16.49 -23.55
N GLU A 119 -14.64 -16.01 -23.30
CA GLU A 119 -13.44 -16.49 -23.95
C GLU A 119 -13.12 -17.95 -23.59
N GLN A 120 -13.26 -18.32 -22.31
CA GLN A 120 -13.11 -19.71 -21.86
C GLN A 120 -14.11 -20.61 -22.56
N LYS A 121 -15.40 -20.24 -22.56
CA LYS A 121 -16.45 -21.01 -23.25
C LYS A 121 -16.17 -21.15 -24.75
N ALA A 122 -15.69 -20.10 -25.40
CA ALA A 122 -15.31 -20.15 -26.81
C ALA A 122 -14.10 -21.06 -27.06
N LYS A 123 -13.11 -21.06 -26.16
CA LYS A 123 -11.95 -21.95 -26.22
C LYS A 123 -12.35 -23.41 -25.98
N GLU A 124 -13.21 -23.67 -25.00
CA GLU A 124 -13.76 -25.00 -24.72
C GLU A 124 -14.53 -25.56 -25.92
N ALA A 125 -15.37 -24.74 -26.57
CA ALA A 125 -16.07 -25.15 -27.79
C ALA A 125 -15.11 -25.52 -28.93
N LYS A 126 -14.03 -24.73 -29.13
CA LYS A 126 -12.97 -25.06 -30.11
C LYS A 126 -12.22 -26.33 -29.75
N LEU A 127 -11.91 -26.55 -28.47
CA LEU A 127 -11.27 -27.78 -28.02
C LEU A 127 -12.17 -28.99 -28.26
N ALA A 128 -13.47 -28.87 -27.99
CA ALA A 128 -14.44 -29.92 -28.30
C ALA A 128 -14.46 -30.24 -29.80
N GLU A 129 -14.53 -29.23 -30.68
CA GLU A 129 -14.49 -29.41 -32.14
C GLU A 129 -13.19 -30.10 -32.61
N LEU A 130 -12.03 -29.65 -32.10
CA LEU A 130 -10.74 -30.25 -32.42
C LEU A 130 -10.65 -31.70 -31.93
N SER A 131 -11.18 -31.99 -30.73
CA SER A 131 -11.20 -33.34 -30.18
C SER A 131 -12.02 -34.29 -31.05
N GLU A 132 -13.16 -33.83 -31.58
CA GLU A 132 -14.01 -34.63 -32.46
C GLU A 132 -13.32 -34.89 -33.82
N LYS A 133 -12.69 -33.86 -34.41
CA LYS A 133 -11.89 -34.03 -35.63
C LYS A 133 -10.74 -35.03 -35.43
N LEU A 134 -10.07 -34.96 -34.29
CA LEU A 134 -8.95 -35.84 -33.97
C LEU A 134 -9.44 -37.29 -33.77
N LYS A 135 -10.60 -37.49 -33.16
CA LYS A 135 -11.26 -38.79 -33.05
C LYS A 135 -11.58 -39.39 -34.42
N VAL A 136 -12.19 -38.62 -35.32
CA VAL A 136 -12.47 -39.06 -36.70
C VAL A 136 -11.18 -39.41 -37.44
N GLN A 137 -10.11 -38.62 -37.28
CA GLN A 137 -8.81 -38.94 -37.86
C GLN A 137 -8.22 -40.23 -37.28
N GLN A 138 -8.28 -40.41 -35.96
CA GLN A 138 -7.80 -41.62 -35.29
C GLN A 138 -8.54 -42.87 -35.79
N GLU A 139 -9.87 -42.81 -35.88
CA GLU A 139 -10.70 -43.89 -36.42
C GLU A 139 -10.36 -44.18 -37.89
N SER A 140 -10.11 -43.14 -38.70
CA SER A 140 -9.71 -43.31 -40.11
C SER A 140 -8.35 -44.01 -40.27
N VAL A 141 -7.38 -43.69 -39.40
CA VAL A 141 -6.06 -44.31 -39.39
C VAL A 141 -6.16 -45.75 -38.90
N GLN A 142 -6.96 -46.00 -37.86
CA GLN A 142 -7.18 -47.34 -37.32
C GLN A 142 -7.86 -48.24 -38.36
N ALA A 143 -8.90 -47.76 -39.05
CA ALA A 143 -9.54 -48.48 -40.14
C ALA A 143 -8.56 -48.77 -41.29
N MET A 144 -7.68 -47.84 -41.64
CA MET A 144 -6.64 -48.07 -42.66
C MET A 144 -5.64 -49.16 -42.21
N GLN A 145 -5.22 -49.15 -40.94
CA GLN A 145 -4.32 -50.17 -40.40
C GLN A 145 -4.98 -51.55 -40.42
N GLU A 146 -6.23 -51.66 -39.97
CA GLU A 146 -7.00 -52.90 -39.99
C GLU A 146 -7.19 -53.43 -41.42
N ALA A 147 -7.53 -52.57 -42.39
CA ALA A 147 -7.66 -52.96 -43.79
C ALA A 147 -6.33 -53.47 -44.37
N ARG A 148 -5.19 -52.85 -44.02
CA ARG A 148 -3.86 -53.33 -44.43
C ARG A 148 -3.52 -54.69 -43.82
N VAL A 149 -3.88 -54.93 -42.57
CA VAL A 149 -3.68 -56.23 -41.90
C VAL A 149 -4.54 -57.30 -42.58
N GLN A 150 -5.83 -57.02 -42.82
CA GLN A 150 -6.73 -57.96 -43.50
C GLN A 150 -6.25 -58.32 -44.91
N GLU A 151 -5.79 -57.32 -45.68
CA GLU A 151 -5.23 -57.57 -47.03
C GLU A 151 -3.91 -58.36 -46.97
N ALA A 152 -3.05 -58.07 -45.99
CA ALA A 152 -1.82 -58.84 -45.76
C ALA A 152 -2.13 -60.30 -45.39
N GLU A 153 -3.13 -60.53 -44.52
CA GLU A 153 -3.58 -61.87 -44.15
C GLU A 153 -4.21 -62.63 -45.32
N ARG A 154 -5.00 -61.95 -46.17
CA ARG A 154 -5.58 -62.54 -47.38
C ARG A 154 -4.47 -62.98 -48.34
N ARG A 155 -3.51 -62.11 -48.63
CA ARG A 155 -2.34 -62.45 -49.47
C ARG A 155 -1.49 -63.56 -48.87
N ALA A 156 -1.27 -63.56 -47.55
CA ALA A 156 -0.53 -64.61 -46.87
C ALA A 156 -1.24 -65.98 -46.99
N ARG A 157 -2.58 -66.02 -46.87
CA ARG A 157 -3.39 -67.22 -47.09
C ARG A 157 -3.31 -67.72 -48.53
N GLU A 158 -3.42 -66.83 -49.50
CA GLU A 158 -3.29 -67.16 -50.93
C GLU A 158 -1.88 -67.69 -51.25
N ALA A 159 -0.83 -67.03 -50.75
CA ALA A 159 0.55 -67.48 -50.89
C ALA A 159 0.80 -68.84 -50.24
N LYS A 160 0.21 -69.09 -49.05
CA LYS A 160 0.28 -70.39 -48.37
C LYS A 160 -0.37 -71.50 -49.21
N LEU A 161 -1.59 -71.28 -49.71
CA LEU A 161 -2.29 -72.24 -50.57
C LEU A 161 -1.53 -72.50 -51.88
N ALA A 162 -0.94 -71.47 -52.48
CA ALA A 162 -0.09 -71.63 -53.67
C ALA A 162 1.18 -72.43 -53.37
N ALA A 163 1.85 -72.16 -52.25
CA ALA A 163 3.03 -72.90 -51.81
C ALA A 163 2.72 -74.38 -51.51
N GLU A 164 1.58 -74.67 -50.87
CA GLU A 164 1.08 -76.03 -50.64
C GLU A 164 0.82 -76.77 -51.97
N LYS A 165 0.12 -76.14 -52.92
CA LYS A 165 -0.09 -76.71 -54.27
C LYS A 165 1.23 -76.96 -55.00
N ALA A 166 2.20 -76.05 -54.89
CA ALA A 166 3.52 -76.23 -55.48
C ALA A 166 4.27 -77.41 -54.83
N LYS A 167 4.25 -77.52 -53.50
CA LYS A 167 4.81 -78.66 -52.76
C LYS A 167 4.15 -79.99 -53.15
N ALA A 168 2.82 -80.03 -53.27
CA ALA A 168 2.11 -81.23 -53.71
C ALA A 168 2.49 -81.63 -55.14
N ARG A 169 2.64 -80.65 -56.05
CA ARG A 169 3.12 -80.91 -57.42
C ARG A 169 4.56 -81.43 -57.45
N THR A 170 5.47 -80.89 -56.64
CA THR A 170 6.86 -81.38 -56.59
C THR A 170 6.95 -82.76 -55.95
N GLN A 171 6.12 -83.08 -54.96
CA GLN A 171 6.02 -84.43 -54.40
C GLN A 171 5.44 -85.43 -55.41
N ALA A 172 4.40 -85.05 -56.16
CA ALA A 172 3.83 -85.88 -57.23
C ALA A 172 4.80 -86.06 -58.43
N ALA A 173 5.56 -85.03 -58.79
CA ALA A 173 6.61 -85.13 -59.80
C ALA A 173 7.79 -85.99 -59.31
N GLY A 174 8.12 -85.92 -58.01
CA GLY A 174 9.12 -86.77 -57.37
C GLY A 174 8.70 -88.24 -57.30
N SER A 175 7.41 -88.53 -57.10
CA SER A 175 6.88 -89.90 -57.15
C SER A 175 6.74 -90.43 -58.58
N ALA A 176 6.42 -89.57 -59.56
CA ALA A 176 6.44 -89.92 -60.98
C ALA A 176 7.87 -90.18 -61.51
N LEU A 177 8.89 -89.50 -60.97
CA LEU A 177 10.30 -89.81 -61.24
C LEU A 177 10.78 -91.12 -60.59
N ALA A 178 10.05 -91.67 -59.61
CA ALA A 178 10.40 -92.92 -58.93
C ALA A 178 9.94 -94.19 -59.70
N THR A 179 9.07 -94.06 -60.71
CA THR A 179 8.56 -95.18 -61.54
C THR A 179 8.93 -95.13 -63.02
N GLY A 180 9.67 -94.10 -63.45
CA GLY A 180 10.29 -94.03 -64.78
C GLY A 180 11.81 -93.98 -64.65
N GLY A 181 12.46 -95.14 -64.65
CA GLY A 181 13.92 -95.20 -64.72
C GLY A 181 14.43 -94.71 -66.08
N ALA A 182 15.16 -93.59 -66.10
CA ALA A 182 16.35 -93.40 -66.93
C ALA A 182 16.93 -91.99 -66.75
N GLY A 183 18.24 -91.92 -66.45
CA GLY A 183 19.08 -90.82 -66.91
C GLY A 183 19.41 -89.73 -65.90
N VAL A 184 20.32 -90.03 -64.96
CA VAL A 184 21.19 -88.99 -64.41
C VAL A 184 22.06 -88.46 -65.57
N VAL A 185 21.75 -87.27 -66.07
CA VAL A 185 22.69 -86.51 -66.91
C VAL A 185 23.45 -85.56 -65.99
N LYS A 186 24.71 -85.90 -65.70
CA LYS A 186 25.72 -84.95 -65.24
C LYS A 186 25.94 -83.94 -66.35
N ILE A 187 25.49 -82.70 -66.18
CA ILE A 187 25.94 -81.57 -67.00
C ILE A 187 27.07 -80.89 -66.24
N GLY A 188 28.29 -81.14 -66.72
CA GLY A 188 29.48 -80.39 -66.36
C GLY A 188 29.41 -78.96 -66.91
N ALA A 189 30.11 -78.06 -66.22
CA ALA A 189 30.21 -76.66 -66.56
C ALA A 189 30.69 -76.41 -68.00
N ALA A 190 30.08 -75.45 -68.68
CA ALA A 190 30.70 -74.72 -69.79
C ALA A 190 30.33 -73.23 -69.66
N GLN A 191 31.36 -72.42 -69.39
CA GLN A 191 31.32 -70.97 -69.49
C GLN A 191 31.02 -70.56 -70.93
N GLN A 192 30.15 -69.57 -71.13
CA GLN A 192 30.26 -68.67 -72.26
C GLN A 192 29.85 -67.25 -71.84
N LYS A 193 30.87 -66.44 -71.56
CA LYS A 193 30.82 -64.98 -71.58
C LYS A 193 30.27 -64.52 -72.93
N LYS A 194 29.21 -63.71 -72.93
CA LYS A 194 28.98 -62.73 -74.00
C LYS A 194 28.89 -61.34 -73.37
N ILE A 195 30.07 -60.75 -73.26
CA ILE A 195 30.31 -59.32 -73.14
C ILE A 195 29.86 -58.66 -74.45
N LEU A 196 28.81 -57.84 -74.41
CA LEU A 196 28.63 -56.76 -75.37
C LEU A 196 28.69 -55.45 -74.58
N SER A 197 29.82 -54.78 -74.71
CA SER A 197 30.04 -53.39 -74.36
C SER A 197 29.48 -52.49 -75.45
N SER A 198 28.75 -51.46 -75.04
CA SER A 198 28.68 -50.15 -75.70
C SER A 198 28.49 -49.16 -74.54
N SER A 199 29.55 -48.49 -74.08
CA SER A 199 29.92 -47.13 -74.52
C SER A 199 28.66 -46.23 -74.49
N THR A 200 28.56 -45.17 -73.70
CA THR A 200 29.54 -44.10 -73.52
C THR A 200 29.11 -43.22 -72.33
N LEU A 201 30.05 -42.87 -71.46
CA LEU A 201 30.00 -41.67 -70.59
C LEU A 201 30.20 -40.41 -71.48
N PRO A 202 29.79 -39.21 -71.03
CA PRO A 202 30.78 -38.42 -70.30
C PRO A 202 30.23 -37.74 -69.04
N GLU A 203 31.08 -37.71 -68.01
CA GLU A 203 31.16 -36.66 -66.99
C GLU A 203 31.12 -35.27 -67.67
N THR A 204 30.65 -34.21 -67.04
CA THR A 204 31.37 -33.35 -66.07
C THR A 204 30.33 -32.22 -65.80
N THR A 205 30.08 -31.67 -64.61
CA THR A 205 30.99 -30.89 -63.77
C THR A 205 30.37 -30.64 -62.40
N ALA A 206 31.18 -30.87 -61.37
CA ALA A 206 31.06 -30.19 -60.09
C ALA A 206 31.50 -28.73 -60.25
N VAL A 207 30.76 -27.76 -59.70
CA VAL A 207 31.34 -26.50 -59.23
C VAL A 207 30.50 -25.97 -58.06
N ALA A 208 31.09 -25.98 -56.86
CA ALA A 208 30.88 -24.92 -55.88
C ALA A 208 31.94 -23.84 -56.14
N PRO A 209 31.64 -22.55 -55.87
CA PRO A 209 32.49 -21.85 -54.92
C PRO A 209 31.69 -20.90 -54.00
N LYS A 210 32.41 -20.45 -52.96
CA LYS A 210 31.99 -19.74 -51.74
C LYS A 210 32.17 -18.20 -51.93
N PRO A 211 32.13 -17.39 -50.85
CA PRO A 211 31.12 -16.38 -50.44
C PRO A 211 31.40 -14.94 -50.92
N THR A 212 30.52 -13.95 -50.61
CA THR A 212 30.82 -12.59 -50.03
C THR A 212 29.65 -11.57 -50.14
N LEU A 213 29.16 -11.13 -48.97
CA LEU A 213 28.70 -9.81 -48.45
C LEU A 213 27.73 -8.83 -49.18
N THR A 214 26.89 -8.21 -48.32
CA THR A 214 26.17 -6.89 -48.36
C THR A 214 24.96 -6.75 -49.30
N ALA A 215 23.83 -6.09 -48.97
CA ALA A 215 23.40 -5.18 -47.88
C ALA A 215 21.86 -5.29 -47.72
N SER A 216 21.32 -5.27 -46.48
CA SER A 216 20.70 -4.09 -45.83
C SER A 216 19.38 -3.58 -46.43
N VAL A 217 18.23 -3.95 -45.83
CA VAL A 217 17.11 -3.04 -45.47
C VAL A 217 16.38 -3.63 -44.25
N ALA A 218 16.12 -2.79 -43.24
CA ALA A 218 15.34 -3.00 -42.02
C ALA A 218 14.05 -2.11 -42.07
N PRO A 219 13.20 -1.95 -41.03
CA PRO A 219 12.51 -2.87 -40.07
C PRO A 219 10.94 -2.67 -40.20
N PRO A 220 10.00 -2.93 -39.24
CA PRO A 220 9.99 -2.52 -37.81
C PRO A 220 9.55 -3.60 -36.79
N THR A 221 9.85 -3.29 -35.51
CA THR A 221 9.53 -3.94 -34.22
C THR A 221 8.03 -4.14 -33.90
N PRO A 222 7.70 -5.14 -33.04
CA PRO A 222 6.84 -4.90 -31.86
C PRO A 222 7.25 -5.68 -30.57
N PRO A 223 6.59 -5.45 -29.40
CA PRO A 223 7.22 -5.42 -28.07
C PRO A 223 7.04 -6.68 -27.19
N ALA A 224 7.68 -6.57 -26.01
CA ALA A 224 7.73 -7.47 -24.85
C ALA A 224 6.41 -8.17 -24.43
N ALA A 225 6.56 -9.41 -23.93
CA ALA A 225 6.06 -9.91 -22.63
C ALA A 225 5.93 -11.44 -22.69
N VAL A 226 6.85 -12.16 -22.05
CA VAL A 226 6.64 -13.58 -21.71
C VAL A 226 5.97 -13.60 -20.35
N GLN A 227 4.67 -13.89 -20.37
CA GLN A 227 3.89 -14.27 -19.19
C GLN A 227 4.19 -15.74 -18.91
N THR A 228 4.72 -16.01 -17.72
CA THR A 228 4.82 -17.36 -17.18
C THR A 228 3.52 -17.68 -16.47
N GLU A 229 2.83 -18.70 -16.99
CA GLU A 229 1.81 -19.51 -16.35
C GLU A 229 2.09 -19.76 -14.85
N VAL A 230 1.12 -19.45 -13.99
CA VAL A 230 0.97 -20.16 -12.71
C VAL A 230 -0.49 -20.53 -12.50
N GLN A 231 -0.67 -21.84 -12.41
CA GLN A 231 -1.86 -22.62 -12.13
C GLN A 231 -2.72 -22.05 -10.97
N GLN A 232 -4.01 -21.94 -11.25
CA GLN A 232 -5.08 -21.76 -10.28
C GLN A 232 -5.21 -23.07 -9.46
N ARG A 233 -4.84 -23.02 -8.17
CA ARG A 233 -5.28 -24.02 -7.19
C ARG A 233 -6.38 -23.39 -6.35
N ILE A 234 -7.56 -23.99 -6.44
CA ILE A 234 -8.73 -23.71 -5.61
C ILE A 234 -8.39 -24.15 -4.18
N ALA A 235 -8.58 -23.27 -3.20
CA ALA A 235 -8.58 -23.58 -1.76
C ALA A 235 -9.63 -22.70 -1.05
N PRO A 236 -10.22 -23.18 0.06
CA PRO A 236 -11.60 -22.90 0.44
C PRO A 236 -11.79 -21.59 1.22
N GLU A 237 -13.05 -21.14 1.17
CA GLU A 237 -13.65 -20.04 1.91
C GLU A 237 -13.31 -20.07 3.43
N PRO A 238 -12.92 -18.94 4.03
CA PRO A 238 -12.69 -18.87 5.48
C PRO A 238 -14.03 -18.87 6.25
N PRO A 239 -14.10 -19.49 7.44
CA PRO A 239 -15.32 -19.52 8.24
C PRO A 239 -15.68 -18.12 8.78
N PRO A 240 -16.97 -17.88 9.12
CA PRO A 240 -17.48 -16.56 9.47
C PRO A 240 -16.84 -16.03 10.75
N GLN A 241 -16.16 -14.88 10.66
CA GLN A 241 -15.63 -14.15 11.81
C GLN A 241 -16.75 -13.44 12.57
N GLN A 242 -16.78 -13.66 13.88
CA GLN A 242 -17.61 -12.94 14.84
C GLN A 242 -17.26 -11.44 14.88
N PRO A 243 -18.16 -10.56 15.37
CA PRO A 243 -17.96 -9.12 15.35
C PRO A 243 -16.78 -8.72 16.26
N VAL A 244 -15.67 -8.29 15.66
CA VAL A 244 -14.57 -7.68 16.40
C VAL A 244 -14.98 -6.25 16.76
N ALA A 245 -14.89 -5.94 18.05
CA ALA A 245 -15.15 -4.61 18.59
C ALA A 245 -14.37 -3.51 17.84
N PRO A 246 -14.92 -2.28 17.74
CA PRO A 246 -14.23 -1.18 17.08
C PRO A 246 -12.86 -0.92 17.75
N PRO A 247 -11.84 -0.53 16.97
CA PRO A 247 -10.52 -0.25 17.52
C PRO A 247 -10.59 0.89 18.54
N PRO A 248 -9.79 0.85 19.62
CA PRO A 248 -9.73 1.96 20.56
C PRO A 248 -9.26 3.24 19.84
N PRO A 249 -9.75 4.42 20.25
CA PRO A 249 -9.38 5.68 19.63
C PRO A 249 -7.87 5.90 19.72
N PRO A 250 -7.26 6.59 18.74
CA PRO A 250 -5.85 6.97 18.83
C PRO A 250 -5.63 7.80 20.10
N SER A 251 -4.68 7.37 20.93
CA SER A 251 -4.24 8.15 22.09
C SER A 251 -3.78 9.54 21.62
N PRO A 252 -4.10 10.60 22.38
CA PRO A 252 -3.82 11.97 21.96
C PRO A 252 -2.31 12.16 21.73
N ALA A 253 -1.97 12.64 20.53
CA ALA A 253 -0.63 13.06 20.19
C ALA A 253 -0.12 14.09 21.22
N PRO A 254 1.07 13.89 21.84
CA PRO A 254 1.67 14.93 22.63
C PRO A 254 2.07 16.10 21.72
N ALA A 255 1.82 17.31 22.22
CA ALA A 255 1.99 18.58 21.54
C ALA A 255 3.30 18.70 20.73
N ALA A 256 3.16 19.19 19.50
CA ALA A 256 4.24 19.49 18.58
C ALA A 256 5.20 20.52 19.19
N VAL A 257 6.38 20.06 19.61
CA VAL A 257 7.53 20.93 19.85
C VAL A 257 8.11 21.30 18.48
N LYS A 258 7.95 22.57 18.09
CA LYS A 258 8.59 23.15 16.92
C LYS A 258 10.06 23.45 17.26
N THR A 259 10.93 22.46 17.11
CA THR A 259 12.37 22.66 16.96
C THR A 259 12.77 21.95 15.68
N GLY A 260 13.53 22.60 14.80
CA GLY A 260 14.02 21.99 13.56
C GLY A 260 14.85 20.74 13.88
N GLY A 261 14.20 19.58 13.87
CA GLY A 261 14.80 18.32 14.30
C GLY A 261 15.88 17.92 13.33
N SER A 262 17.14 17.95 13.77
CA SER A 262 18.23 17.42 12.95
C SER A 262 18.16 15.90 12.90
N LEU A 263 18.55 15.29 11.78
CA LEU A 263 18.61 13.83 11.62
C LEU A 263 19.51 13.17 12.69
N ALA A 264 20.52 13.90 13.19
CA ALA A 264 21.39 13.47 14.29
C ALA A 264 20.64 13.37 15.63
N GLU A 265 19.76 14.33 15.93
CA GLU A 265 18.94 14.32 17.14
C GLU A 265 17.93 13.17 17.15
N ALA A 266 17.24 12.96 16.02
CA ALA A 266 16.34 11.83 15.84
C ALA A 266 17.04 10.49 16.04
N LYS A 267 18.29 10.37 15.54
CA LYS A 267 19.12 9.18 15.73
C LYS A 267 19.50 8.97 17.21
N ASN A 268 19.90 10.03 17.92
CA ASN A 268 20.22 9.91 19.34
C ASN A 268 19.01 9.44 20.17
N LEU A 269 17.80 9.88 19.83
CA LEU A 269 16.58 9.41 20.48
C LEU A 269 16.29 7.93 20.17
N TYR A 270 16.50 7.49 18.93
CA TYR A 270 16.38 6.09 18.56
C TYR A 270 17.38 5.22 19.34
N ASP A 271 18.65 5.63 19.40
CA ASP A 271 19.69 4.92 20.14
C ASP A 271 19.41 4.90 21.65
N SER A 272 18.70 5.91 22.16
CA SER A 272 18.24 5.98 23.56
C SER A 272 16.95 5.17 23.83
N GLY A 273 16.43 4.45 22.83
CA GLY A 273 15.20 3.66 22.94
C GLY A 273 13.89 4.47 22.97
N LYS A 274 13.96 5.79 22.73
CA LYS A 274 12.80 6.69 22.72
C LYS A 274 12.14 6.72 21.34
N TYR A 275 11.65 5.57 20.89
CA TYR A 275 11.20 5.35 19.51
C TYR A 275 10.05 6.28 19.07
N GLN A 276 9.11 6.59 19.96
CA GLN A 276 7.99 7.49 19.64
C GLN A 276 8.45 8.93 19.39
N GLN A 277 9.38 9.44 20.22
CA GLN A 277 9.95 10.78 20.05
C GLN A 277 10.86 10.83 18.81
N ALA A 278 11.64 9.77 18.59
CA ALA A 278 12.48 9.63 17.39
C ALA A 278 11.62 9.64 16.12
N TYR A 279 10.48 8.92 16.10
CA TYR A 279 9.55 8.91 14.97
C TYR A 279 9.03 10.31 14.64
N ALA A 280 8.62 11.08 15.65
CA ALA A 280 8.12 12.45 15.45
C ALA A 280 9.18 13.37 14.81
N LEU A 281 10.44 13.27 15.26
CA LEU A 281 11.53 14.03 14.65
C LEU A 281 11.85 13.55 13.24
N TYR A 282 11.88 12.25 12.98
CA TYR A 282 12.09 11.74 11.62
C TYR A 282 10.94 12.15 10.67
N GLU A 283 9.70 12.18 11.15
CA GLU A 283 8.56 12.69 10.36
C GLU A 283 8.77 14.16 9.97
N GLN A 284 9.27 14.98 10.90
CA GLN A 284 9.62 16.36 10.61
C GLN A 284 10.74 16.47 9.58
N VAL A 285 11.81 15.67 9.72
CA VAL A 285 12.91 15.62 8.74
C VAL A 285 12.41 15.27 7.34
N VAL A 286 11.48 14.31 7.22
CA VAL A 286 10.87 13.92 5.94
C VAL A 286 10.01 15.05 5.38
N ARG A 287 9.26 15.76 6.23
CA ARG A 287 8.42 16.90 5.83
C ARG A 287 9.25 18.07 5.31
N ASP A 288 10.38 18.34 5.97
CA ASP A 288 11.24 19.49 5.66
C ASP A 288 12.18 19.22 4.46
N ASN A 289 12.58 17.95 4.24
CA ASN A 289 13.55 17.57 3.19
C ASN A 289 12.97 16.80 1.99
N GLY A 290 11.65 16.56 1.98
CA GLY A 290 10.81 16.20 0.81
C GLY A 290 11.19 14.94 0.02
N THR A 291 12.32 14.96 -0.68
CA THR A 291 12.70 13.97 -1.72
C THR A 291 14.20 13.61 -1.77
N GLY A 292 15.02 14.12 -0.85
CA GLY A 292 16.47 13.78 -0.79
C GLY A 292 16.79 12.40 -0.20
N ASN A 293 18.03 11.95 -0.32
CA ASN A 293 18.51 10.71 0.32
C ASN A 293 18.27 10.72 1.84
N ASP A 294 18.41 11.88 2.48
CA ASP A 294 18.12 12.08 3.91
C ASP A 294 16.64 11.81 4.25
N ALA A 295 15.71 12.15 3.36
CA ALA A 295 14.29 11.84 3.54
C ALA A 295 14.02 10.34 3.39
N ILE A 296 14.75 9.64 2.53
CA ILE A 296 14.67 8.18 2.39
C ILE A 296 15.19 7.50 3.67
N ASP A 297 16.34 7.95 4.16
CA ASP A 297 16.94 7.43 5.39
C ASP A 297 16.08 7.71 6.62
N ALA A 298 15.53 8.93 6.74
CA ALA A 298 14.59 9.27 7.81
C ALA A 298 13.32 8.41 7.74
N ARG A 299 12.76 8.19 6.54
CA ARG A 299 11.59 7.32 6.36
C ARG A 299 11.90 5.86 6.71
N TYR A 300 13.09 5.39 6.40
CA TYR A 300 13.54 4.05 6.81
C TYR A 300 13.59 3.95 8.33
N MET A 301 14.19 4.95 8.99
CA MET A 301 14.26 5.02 10.44
C MET A 301 12.88 5.14 11.10
N MET A 302 11.92 5.83 10.48
CA MET A 302 10.52 5.82 10.94
C MET A 302 9.95 4.39 10.98
N GLY A 303 10.22 3.60 9.95
CA GLY A 303 9.86 2.18 9.93
C GLY A 303 10.54 1.39 11.05
N GLU A 304 11.84 1.63 11.28
CA GLU A 304 12.59 0.96 12.36
C GLU A 304 12.04 1.34 13.74
N CYS A 305 11.69 2.60 13.99
CA CYS A 305 11.04 3.03 15.22
C CYS A 305 9.73 2.27 15.47
N LEU A 306 8.89 2.12 14.44
CA LEU A 306 7.62 1.41 14.52
C LEU A 306 7.85 -0.10 14.73
N PHE A 307 8.85 -0.67 14.05
CA PHE A 307 9.23 -2.07 14.21
C PHE A 307 9.64 -2.39 15.65
N GLN A 308 10.42 -1.50 16.29
CA GLN A 308 10.83 -1.66 17.69
C GLN A 308 9.68 -1.47 18.68
N GLN A 309 8.68 -0.67 18.31
CA GLN A 309 7.42 -0.53 19.05
C GLN A 309 6.45 -1.70 18.84
N LYS A 310 6.81 -2.68 18.00
CA LYS A 310 5.97 -3.81 17.57
C LYS A 310 4.74 -3.39 16.76
N GLU A 311 4.74 -2.18 16.22
CA GLU A 311 3.72 -1.67 15.30
C GLU A 311 4.07 -2.08 13.86
N PHE A 312 4.05 -3.40 13.61
CA PHE A 312 4.53 -3.99 12.36
C PHE A 312 3.71 -3.53 11.15
N ASP A 313 2.39 -3.38 11.28
CA ASP A 313 1.51 -2.89 10.21
C ASP A 313 1.89 -1.49 9.74
N GLN A 314 2.15 -0.58 10.67
CA GLN A 314 2.57 0.78 10.35
C GLN A 314 4.00 0.81 9.79
N ALA A 315 4.90 -0.03 10.31
CA ALA A 315 6.26 -0.16 9.80
C ALA A 315 6.25 -0.58 8.32
N ILE A 316 5.41 -1.57 7.97
CA ILE A 316 5.21 -2.05 6.59
C ILE A 316 4.82 -0.89 5.66
N LEU A 317 3.92 0.00 6.09
CA LEU A 317 3.52 1.15 5.28
C LEU A 317 4.67 2.13 5.03
N GLN A 318 5.57 2.34 6.00
CA GLN A 318 6.73 3.21 5.80
C GLN A 318 7.74 2.59 4.84
N TYR A 319 8.01 1.29 4.96
CA TYR A 319 8.88 0.58 4.02
C TYR A 319 8.30 0.54 2.61
N GLN A 320 6.99 0.31 2.48
CA GLN A 320 6.31 0.29 1.19
C GLN A 320 6.45 1.61 0.43
N LYS A 321 6.41 2.75 1.13
CA LYS A 321 6.63 4.07 0.52
C LYS A 321 8.03 4.19 -0.09
N ILE A 322 9.06 3.68 0.60
CA ILE A 322 10.44 3.67 0.06
C ILE A 322 10.52 2.80 -1.19
N ILE A 323 9.95 1.60 -1.13
CA ILE A 323 9.97 0.64 -2.25
C ILE A 323 9.23 1.21 -3.47
N ALA A 324 8.06 1.83 -3.26
CA ALA A 324 7.23 2.35 -4.33
C ALA A 324 7.83 3.61 -4.99
N GLN A 325 8.41 4.51 -4.18
CA GLN A 325 8.94 5.79 -4.68
C GLN A 325 10.37 5.67 -5.20
N GLN A 326 11.16 4.73 -4.68
CA GLN A 326 12.61 4.69 -4.88
C GLN A 326 13.14 3.26 -5.14
N ALA A 327 12.49 2.50 -6.02
CA ALA A 327 12.83 1.10 -6.32
C ALA A 327 14.29 0.85 -6.79
N LYS A 328 15.02 1.88 -7.25
CA LYS A 328 16.43 1.76 -7.66
C LYS A 328 17.42 2.17 -6.57
N HIS A 329 16.96 2.74 -5.47
CA HIS A 329 17.83 3.20 -4.39
C HIS A 329 18.35 2.01 -3.57
N PRO A 330 19.61 2.00 -3.10
CA PRO A 330 20.15 0.89 -2.29
C PRO A 330 19.28 0.56 -1.07
N LYS A 331 18.69 1.58 -0.43
CA LYS A 331 17.78 1.43 0.73
C LYS A 331 16.47 0.71 0.42
N ALA A 332 16.06 0.61 -0.85
CA ALA A 332 14.83 -0.09 -1.21
C ALA A 332 14.93 -1.60 -0.97
N ALA A 333 16.11 -2.19 -1.21
CA ALA A 333 16.37 -3.59 -0.87
C ALA A 333 16.30 -3.81 0.65
N SER A 334 16.94 -2.93 1.44
CA SER A 334 16.90 -2.98 2.91
C SER A 334 15.48 -2.79 3.46
N ALA A 335 14.70 -1.85 2.90
CA ALA A 335 13.30 -1.63 3.28
C ALA A 335 12.43 -2.85 2.95
N MET A 336 12.63 -3.48 1.79
CA MET A 336 11.90 -4.68 1.39
C MET A 336 12.21 -5.87 2.31
N LEU A 337 13.47 -6.01 2.74
CA LEU A 337 13.86 -7.03 3.72
C LEU A 337 13.18 -6.80 5.07
N ARG A 338 13.20 -5.56 5.58
CA ARG A 338 12.52 -5.20 6.82
C ARG A 338 11.01 -5.37 6.75
N GLN A 339 10.41 -5.09 5.59
CA GLN A 339 9.00 -5.35 5.34
C GLN A 339 8.66 -6.83 5.45
N ALA A 340 9.45 -7.71 4.81
CA ALA A 340 9.25 -9.16 4.92
C ALA A 340 9.39 -9.65 6.37
N MET A 341 10.38 -9.16 7.10
CA MET A 341 10.53 -9.47 8.53
C MET A 341 9.35 -8.97 9.38
N ALA A 342 8.72 -7.85 9.02
CA ALA A 342 7.53 -7.36 9.71
C ALA A 342 6.33 -8.28 9.47
N PHE A 343 6.15 -8.79 8.24
CA PHE A 343 5.14 -9.81 7.94
C PHE A 343 5.40 -11.12 8.70
N GLU A 344 6.65 -11.57 8.85
CA GLU A 344 6.99 -12.71 9.73
C GLU A 344 6.52 -12.47 11.17
N LYS A 345 6.73 -11.26 11.70
CA LYS A 345 6.30 -10.89 13.05
C LYS A 345 4.79 -10.83 13.23
N LEU A 346 4.06 -10.60 12.14
CA LEU A 346 2.60 -10.67 12.09
C LEU A 346 2.07 -12.09 11.87
N SER A 347 2.96 -13.10 11.80
CA SER A 347 2.61 -14.49 11.45
C SER A 347 2.09 -14.68 10.02
N ASP A 348 2.23 -13.69 9.15
CA ASP A 348 1.91 -13.79 7.72
C ASP A 348 3.15 -14.27 6.95
N ASN A 349 3.47 -15.54 7.17
CA ASN A 349 4.65 -16.18 6.59
C ASN A 349 4.55 -16.34 5.06
N GLU A 350 3.33 -16.47 4.52
CA GLU A 350 3.12 -16.58 3.07
C GLU A 350 3.47 -15.26 2.37
N THR A 351 2.99 -14.13 2.89
CA THR A 351 3.35 -12.81 2.34
C THR A 351 4.83 -12.53 2.52
N ALA A 352 5.42 -12.87 3.67
CA ALA A 352 6.87 -12.73 3.89
C ALA A 352 7.68 -13.53 2.86
N LYS A 353 7.29 -14.77 2.57
CA LYS A 353 7.93 -15.64 1.57
C LYS A 353 7.90 -15.02 0.17
N ILE A 354 6.75 -14.49 -0.25
CA ILE A 354 6.59 -13.81 -1.53
C ILE A 354 7.54 -12.61 -1.61
N ILE A 355 7.64 -11.82 -0.55
CA ILE A 355 8.52 -10.65 -0.53
C ILE A 355 9.99 -11.06 -0.58
N TYR A 356 10.41 -12.08 0.16
CA TYR A 356 11.79 -12.58 0.08
C TYR A 356 12.15 -13.09 -1.32
N GLN A 357 11.25 -13.84 -1.97
CA GLN A 357 11.45 -14.26 -3.36
C GLN A 357 11.57 -13.07 -4.33
N LYS A 358 10.81 -12.00 -4.07
CA LYS A 358 10.91 -10.76 -4.83
C LYS A 358 12.25 -10.05 -4.63
N ILE A 359 12.81 -10.08 -3.43
CA ILE A 359 14.15 -9.53 -3.16
C ILE A 359 15.20 -10.28 -3.98
N LEU A 360 15.15 -11.62 -4.00
CA LEU A 360 16.07 -12.44 -4.81
C LEU A 360 15.96 -12.13 -6.31
N SER A 361 14.74 -11.92 -6.79
CA SER A 361 14.48 -11.63 -8.21
C SER A 361 14.86 -10.20 -8.61
N SER A 362 14.66 -9.23 -7.71
CA SER A 362 14.80 -7.79 -8.02
C SER A 362 16.16 -7.23 -7.60
N TYR A 363 16.78 -7.79 -6.57
CA TYR A 363 18.00 -7.31 -5.93
C TYR A 363 19.02 -8.44 -5.69
N GLY A 364 19.06 -9.46 -6.56
CA GLY A 364 19.84 -10.69 -6.36
C GLY A 364 21.34 -10.52 -6.11
N SER A 365 21.93 -9.37 -6.44
CA SER A 365 23.34 -9.05 -6.16
C SER A 365 23.57 -8.27 -4.85
N SER A 366 22.52 -7.96 -4.08
CA SER A 366 22.63 -7.19 -2.85
C SER A 366 22.84 -8.07 -1.61
N PRO A 367 23.43 -7.54 -0.51
CA PRO A 367 23.55 -8.26 0.75
C PRO A 367 22.19 -8.72 1.32
N GLU A 368 21.12 -7.97 1.05
CA GLU A 368 19.77 -8.29 1.47
C GLU A 368 19.21 -9.52 0.75
N ALA A 369 19.60 -9.77 -0.50
CA ALA A 369 19.23 -11.02 -1.19
C ALA A 369 19.83 -12.25 -0.50
N ALA A 370 21.09 -12.16 -0.03
CA ALA A 370 21.69 -13.25 0.74
C ALA A 370 20.92 -13.51 2.05
N GLN A 371 20.53 -12.44 2.77
CA GLN A 371 19.71 -12.56 3.99
C GLN A 371 18.30 -13.10 3.70
N ALA A 372 17.66 -12.66 2.61
CA ALA A 372 16.36 -13.15 2.19
C ALA A 372 16.39 -14.65 1.85
N GLN A 373 17.47 -15.13 1.20
CA GLN A 373 17.66 -16.56 0.95
C GLN A 373 17.81 -17.35 2.25
N GLU A 374 18.60 -16.85 3.19
CA GLU A 374 18.77 -17.51 4.49
C GLU A 374 17.45 -17.61 5.26
N LYS A 375 16.64 -16.53 5.24
CA LYS A 375 15.31 -16.50 5.83
C LYS A 375 14.37 -17.51 5.17
N LEU A 376 14.31 -17.54 3.85
CA LEU A 376 13.52 -18.50 3.09
C LEU A 376 13.87 -19.96 3.38
N ASN A 377 15.15 -20.26 3.65
CA ASN A 377 15.58 -21.62 3.97
C ASN A 377 15.21 -22.04 5.42
N LYS A 378 14.91 -21.07 6.30
CA LYS A 378 14.55 -21.30 7.71
C LYS A 378 13.04 -21.35 7.96
N MET A 379 12.24 -20.87 7.01
CA MET A 379 10.77 -20.91 7.01
C MET A 379 10.30 -22.23 6.40
#